data_AF-A0A821MXL0-F1
#
_entry.id   AF-A0A821MXL0-F1
#
_cell.length_a   1.000
_cell.length_b   1.000
_cell.length_c   1.000
_cell.angle_alpha   90.00
_cell.angle_beta   90.00
_cell.angle_gamma   90.00
#
_symmetry.space_group_name_H-M   'P 1'
#
loop_
_entity.id
_entity.type
_entity.pdbx_description
1 polymer ?
#
loop_
_entity_poly.entity_id
_entity_poly.type
_entity_poly.pdbx_seq_one_letter_code
_entity_poly.pdbx_strand_id
1 'polypeptide(L)' 'MGDFNNDGHIDVAVANSGSKNVGIFLRYGNGSFGNQVAYLTDSSPWSVAIGDFNNDTILDIVVANHDNDNVGIFLGWGH' A
#
# COMPACT_ATOMS: atom_id res chain seq x y z
N MET A 1 -3.93 -1.41 -6.92
CA MET A 1 -3.03 -0.64 -7.80
C MET A 1 -3.48 0.82 -7.72
N GLY A 2 -2.54 1.75 -7.80
CA GLY A 2 -2.77 3.20 -7.68
C GLY A 2 -1.49 3.96 -7.96
N ASP A 3 -1.55 5.27 -8.15
CA ASP A 3 -0.34 6.12 -8.28
C ASP A 3 0.00 6.67 -6.89
N PHE A 4 0.98 6.05 -6.21
CA PHE A 4 1.27 6.36 -4.80
C PHE A 4 2.29 7.48 -4.63
N ASN A 5 3.02 7.84 -5.68
CA ASN A 5 4.04 8.90 -5.68
C ASN A 5 3.71 10.07 -6.61
N ASN A 6 2.53 10.05 -7.24
CA ASN A 6 2.03 11.07 -8.16
C ASN A 6 2.96 11.32 -9.36
N ASP A 7 3.57 10.25 -9.89
CA ASP A 7 4.45 10.31 -11.06
C ASP A 7 3.73 10.00 -12.38
N GLY A 8 2.43 9.68 -12.32
CA GLY A 8 1.60 9.33 -13.47
C GLY A 8 1.71 7.86 -13.88
N HIS A 9 2.42 7.03 -13.11
CA HIS A 9 2.50 5.58 -13.31
C HIS A 9 1.67 4.82 -12.27
N ILE A 10 1.03 3.74 -12.72
CA ILE A 10 0.26 2.87 -11.82
C ILE A 10 1.22 1.90 -11.12
N ASP A 11 1.28 2.05 -9.81
CA ASP A 11 2.05 1.25 -8.87
C ASP A 11 1.24 0.08 -8.29
N VAL A 12 1.94 -0.80 -7.57
CA VAL A 12 1.38 -2.03 -6.99
C VAL A 12 1.59 -2.07 -5.49
N ALA A 13 0.52 -2.28 -4.72
CA ALA A 13 0.58 -2.62 -3.30
C ALA A 13 0.27 -4.12 -3.12
N VAL A 14 1.05 -4.79 -2.28
CA VAL A 14 0.94 -6.23 -2.01
C VAL A 14 0.87 -6.49 -0.51
N ALA A 15 -0.13 -7.25 -0.07
CA ALA A 15 -0.20 -7.79 1.28
C ALA A 15 0.72 -9.02 1.41
N ASN A 16 1.76 -8.92 2.23
CA ASN A 16 2.70 -10.02 2.47
C ASN A 16 2.44 -10.62 3.85
N SER A 17 1.44 -11.50 3.93
CA SER A 17 1.04 -12.20 5.15
C SER A 17 2.24 -12.79 5.92
N GLY A 18 3.08 -13.59 5.25
CA GLY A 18 4.24 -14.24 5.88
C GLY A 18 5.34 -13.29 6.36
N SER A 19 5.42 -12.09 5.80
CA SER A 19 6.41 -11.06 6.17
C SER A 19 5.84 -9.97 7.08
N LYS A 20 4.55 -10.03 7.41
CA LYS A 20 3.82 -9.05 8.24
C LYS A 20 4.06 -7.61 7.78
N ASN A 21 3.89 -7.40 6.48
CA ASN A 21 3.94 -6.07 5.90
C ASN A 21 3.01 -5.94 4.69
N VAL A 22 2.62 -4.71 4.40
CA VAL A 22 2.23 -4.32 3.05
C VAL A 22 3.47 -3.74 2.40
N GLY A 23 3.70 -4.03 1.13
CA GLY A 23 4.72 -3.25 0.44
C GLY A 23 4.33 -2.82 -0.96
N ILE A 24 4.92 -1.69 -1.31
CA ILE A 24 4.60 -0.89 -2.47
C ILE A 24 5.76 -0.99 -3.45
N PHE A 25 5.44 -1.36 -4.69
CA PHE A 25 6.36 -1.41 -5.81
C PHE A 25 6.04 -0.24 -6.74
N LEU A 26 6.95 0.73 -6.79
CA LEU A 26 6.83 1.87 -7.68
C LEU A 26 7.15 1.47 -9.11
N ARG A 27 6.32 1.89 -10.05
CA ARG A 27 6.48 1.58 -11.47
C ARG A 27 7.30 2.67 -12.14
N TYR A 28 8.35 2.26 -12.83
CA TYR A 28 9.13 3.16 -13.67
C TYR A 28 8.51 3.29 -15.07
N GLY A 29 8.79 4.42 -15.75
CA GLY A 29 8.28 4.69 -17.10
C GLY A 29 8.73 3.70 -18.18
N ASN A 30 9.72 2.87 -17.90
CA ASN A 30 10.14 1.76 -18.77
C ASN A 30 9.34 0.46 -18.55
N GLY A 31 8.34 0.46 -17.65
CA GLY A 31 7.50 -0.68 -17.33
C GLY A 31 8.07 -1.63 -16.27
N SER A 32 9.28 -1.40 -15.76
CA SER A 32 9.83 -2.16 -14.63
C SER A 32 9.35 -1.63 -13.28
N PHE A 33 9.49 -2.45 -12.24
CA PHE A 33 9.19 -2.06 -10.86
C PHE A 33 10.48 -1.92 -10.06
N GLY A 34 10.53 -0.91 -9.19
CA GLY A 34 11.60 -0.74 -8.22
C GLY A 34 11.56 -1.78 -7.09
N ASN A 35 12.52 -1.66 -6.17
CA ASN A 35 12.46 -2.42 -4.92
C ASN A 35 11.22 -2.02 -4.11
N GLN A 36 10.69 -2.98 -3.37
CA GLN A 36 9.55 -2.76 -2.50
C GLN A 36 9.89 -1.77 -1.38
N VAL A 37 9.01 -0.80 -1.13
CA VAL A 37 8.95 -0.07 0.13
C VAL A 37 8.00 -0.81 1.06
N ALA A 38 8.50 -1.28 2.21
CA ALA A 38 7.72 -2.10 3.14
C ALA A 38 7.16 -1.27 4.31
N TYR A 39 5.86 -1.36 4.53
CA TYR A 39 5.13 -0.81 5.65
C TYR A 39 4.73 -1.95 6.59
N LEU A 40 5.36 -1.97 7.76
CA LEU A 40 5.12 -3.01 8.75
C LEU A 40 3.68 -2.97 9.24
N THR A 41 3.08 -4.14 9.35
CA THR A 41 1.78 -4.34 9.98
C THR A 41 2.01 -5.09 11.30
N ASP A 42 1.21 -4.82 12.32
CA ASP A 42 1.29 -5.55 13.59
C ASP A 42 0.74 -7.00 13.49
N SER A 43 0.43 -7.47 12.28
CA SER A 43 -0.23 -8.74 11.97
C SER A 43 0.08 -9.24 10.57
N SER A 44 -0.51 -10.37 10.21
CA SER A 44 -0.50 -10.97 8.86
C SER A 44 -1.58 -10.34 7.98
N PRO A 45 -1.21 -9.42 7.06
CA PRO A 45 -2.17 -8.77 6.18
C PRO A 45 -2.66 -9.77 5.14
N TRP A 46 -3.96 -9.76 4.87
CA TRP A 46 -4.59 -10.66 3.90
C TRP A 46 -5.06 -9.96 2.63
N SER A 47 -5.55 -8.73 2.79
CA SER A 47 -6.07 -7.94 1.69
C SER A 47 -5.79 -6.46 1.89
N VAL A 48 -5.69 -5.73 0.78
CA VAL A 48 -5.54 -4.28 0.76
C VAL A 48 -6.63 -3.65 -0.10
N ALA A 49 -7.15 -2.52 0.35
CA ALA A 49 -7.97 -1.61 -0.43
C ALA A 49 -7.24 -0.27 -0.55
N ILE A 50 -7.44 0.43 -1.67
CA ILE A 50 -6.78 1.70 -1.98
C ILE A 50 -7.86 2.72 -2.28
N GLY A 51 -7.72 3.91 -1.74
CA GLY A 51 -8.63 5.03 -1.93
C GLY A 51 -8.23 6.20 -1.06
N ASP A 52 -8.79 7.37 -1.33
CA ASP A 52 -8.72 8.51 -0.42
C ASP A 52 -9.78 8.30 0.67
N PHE A 53 -9.36 7.92 1.88
CA PHE A 53 -10.25 7.61 3.00
C PHE A 53 -10.31 8.73 4.03
N ASN A 54 -9.37 9.68 4.00
CA ASN A 54 -9.33 10.84 4.90
C ASN A 54 -9.71 12.17 4.20
N ASN A 55 -10.01 12.14 2.89
CA ASN A 55 -10.39 13.25 2.04
C ASN A 55 -9.28 14.31 1.89
N ASP A 56 -8.02 13.88 1.76
CA ASP A 56 -6.86 14.75 1.52
C ASP A 56 -6.35 14.72 0.07
N THR A 57 -7.04 14.01 -0.83
CA THR A 57 -6.73 13.82 -2.25
C THR A 57 -5.48 12.97 -2.53
N ILE A 58 -4.89 12.36 -1.51
CA ILE A 58 -3.77 11.42 -1.61
C ILE A 58 -4.32 10.00 -1.41
N LEU A 59 -3.73 9.02 -2.11
CA LEU A 59 -4.17 7.63 -1.95
C LEU A 59 -3.69 7.05 -0.62
N ASP A 60 -4.65 6.59 0.18
CA ASP A 60 -4.43 5.81 1.39
C ASP A 60 -4.49 4.29 1.08
N ILE A 61 -4.01 3.50 2.04
CA ILE A 61 -4.09 2.03 2.00
C ILE A 61 -4.81 1.54 3.25
N VAL A 62 -5.93 0.84 3.07
CA VAL A 62 -6.60 0.09 4.14
C VAL A 62 -6.18 -1.37 4.06
N VAL A 63 -5.90 -1.96 5.22
CA VAL A 63 -5.38 -3.32 5.35
C VAL A 63 -6.28 -4.14 6.25
N ALA A 64 -6.76 -5.27 5.72
CA ALA A 64 -7.45 -6.28 6.52
C ALA A 64 -6.43 -7.29 7.05
N ASN A 65 -6.33 -7.40 8.37
CA ASN A 65 -5.40 -8.29 9.05
C ASN A 65 -6.14 -9.52 9.58
N HIS A 66 -5.66 -10.71 9.23
CA HIS A 66 -6.36 -11.95 9.54
C HIS A 66 -6.05 -12.47 10.96
N ASP A 67 -4.79 -12.43 11.41
CA ASP A 67 -4.42 -13.14 12.65
C ASP A 67 -4.89 -12.45 13.95
N ASN A 68 -5.32 -11.21 13.86
CA ASN A 68 -5.79 -10.41 14.99
C ASN A 68 -7.11 -9.67 14.70
N ASP A 69 -7.84 -10.11 13.69
CA ASP A 69 -9.20 -9.68 13.35
C ASP A 69 -9.40 -8.15 13.36
N ASN A 70 -8.42 -7.41 12.82
CA ASN A 70 -8.46 -5.95 12.82
C ASN A 70 -8.23 -5.34 11.43
N VAL A 71 -8.52 -4.03 11.34
CA VAL A 71 -8.30 -3.23 10.15
C VAL A 71 -7.35 -2.09 10.50
N GLY A 72 -6.29 -1.95 9.71
CA GLY A 72 -5.36 -0.83 9.78
C GLY A 72 -5.51 0.10 8.59
N ILE A 73 -5.08 1.35 8.76
CA ILE A 73 -4.99 2.32 7.66
C ILE A 73 -3.58 2.94 7.66
N PHE A 74 -2.96 2.96 6.48
CA PHE A 74 -1.78 3.76 6.19
C PHE A 74 -2.22 4.98 5.40
N LEU A 75 -2.05 6.16 6.00
CA LEU A 75 -2.36 7.41 5.30
C LEU A 75 -1.29 7.68 4.24
N GLY A 76 -1.74 8.05 3.05
CA GLY A 76 -0.88 8.53 2.00
C GLY A 76 -0.26 9.86 2.39
N TRP A 77 1.04 10.03 2.14
CA TRP A 77 1.74 11.29 2.41
C TRP A 77 2.16 11.91 1.08
N GLY A 78 1.58 13.05 0.76
CA GLY A 78 1.95 13.91 -0.36
C GLY A 78 2.75 15.12 0.16
N HIS A 79 3.66 15.63 -0.69
CA HIS A 79 4.46 16.81 -0.38
C HIS A 79 3.72 18.11 -0.73
#